data_AF-A0A1F5EIJ3-F1
#
_entry.id   AF-A0A1F5EIJ3-F1
#
_cell.length_a   1.000
_cell.length_b   1.000
_cell.length_c   1.000
_cell.angle_alpha   90.00
_cell.angle_beta   90.00
_cell.angle_gamma   90.00
#
_symmetry.space_group_name_H-M   'P 1'
#
loop_
_entity.id
_entity.type
_entity.pdbx_description
1 polymer ?
#
loop_
_entity_poly.entity_id
_entity_poly.type
_entity_poly.pdbx_seq_one_letter_code
_entity_poly.pdbx_strand_id
1 'polypeptide(L)'
;MENFEQRKFNNPEEELQYLRKELSDRQQAERLSGNQENFEPKREERSIMETIQQYKEAKPEEVITEEFRLGAGEIEKIVLNLPPEEHDETMTKLLGLLEEKGIKNALMAVEELNNPHIEDDFHRVLIQYVKNGYIEKSGSKEKHKELRMTLFEIVLPEFSRGGERPDIQSLIAPMEQFYAGMLSIADQENLGYFSLEIAASNNSDDLVVYCTVPDNKIGLFEKQISAVFPGAKIKEKKDDFNIFRKDYSIKGANVLLHKRPFWGLKTYENFSNDPINVVLSSFSRLTRDEGAAIQFVVDTRKNNFNSKFQNGIRELQAGKSVTEAFGEYHLVLNLTNKLLNSFFSSPKKVEAPKDLKEAEKNKVKSVDQDAINNIQEKISHPILPVNIRVVVSAKGEVRADMILNEIESSFNQFTKPYGNNIIFVESLDKKLKNFLYNFSFRIFDNNTRVLLNTKELSTIFHFPSVKIKQTNIIESVE
;
A
#
# COMPACT_ATOMS: atom_id res chain seq x y z
N MET A 1 11.58 13.61 -31.49
CA MET A 1 10.16 13.35 -31.80
C MET A 1 10.15 12.85 -33.23
N GLU A 2 10.35 11.55 -33.42
CA GLU A 2 9.97 10.93 -34.70
C GLU A 2 8.45 10.81 -34.63
N ASN A 3 7.77 11.52 -35.54
CA ASN A 3 6.33 11.41 -35.70
C ASN A 3 6.03 9.97 -36.20
N PHE A 4 4.98 9.34 -35.69
CA PHE A 4 4.39 8.11 -36.28
C PHE A 4 3.91 8.30 -37.75
N GLU A 5 4.14 9.47 -38.32
CA GLU A 5 3.81 9.84 -39.69
C GLU A 5 4.68 9.07 -40.67
N GLN A 6 4.10 8.04 -41.28
CA GLN A 6 4.16 7.73 -42.73
C GLN A 6 3.76 6.29 -43.06
N ARG A 7 3.40 5.46 -42.07
CA ARG A 7 3.00 4.08 -42.32
C ARG A 7 1.62 3.79 -41.75
N LYS A 8 0.67 3.53 -42.65
CA LYS A 8 -0.68 3.07 -42.28
C LYS A 8 -0.67 1.55 -42.20
N PHE A 9 -1.07 1.01 -41.06
CA PHE A 9 -1.14 -0.44 -40.84
C PHE A 9 -2.42 -1.01 -41.45
N ASN A 10 -2.29 -2.14 -42.15
CA ASN A 10 -3.42 -2.84 -42.79
C ASN A 10 -3.89 -4.06 -42.00
N ASN A 11 -3.16 -4.45 -40.96
CA ASN A 11 -3.53 -5.55 -40.07
C ASN A 11 -2.88 -5.37 -38.68
N PRO A 12 -3.41 -6.05 -37.63
CA PRO A 12 -2.89 -5.96 -36.26
C PRO A 12 -1.44 -6.45 -36.11
N GLU A 13 -1.00 -7.42 -36.91
CA GLU A 13 0.35 -7.97 -36.82
C GLU A 13 1.42 -6.96 -37.26
N GLU A 14 1.16 -6.21 -38.33
CA GLU A 14 2.00 -5.11 -38.80
C GLU A 14 2.10 -3.99 -37.76
N GLU A 15 0.98 -3.64 -37.13
CA GLU A 15 0.91 -2.62 -36.06
C GLU A 15 1.74 -3.04 -34.85
N LEU A 16 1.61 -4.29 -34.40
CA LEU A 16 2.35 -4.85 -33.28
C LEU A 16 3.85 -4.94 -33.56
N GLN A 17 4.24 -5.42 -34.75
CA GLN A 17 5.65 -5.51 -35.14
C GLN A 17 6.32 -4.15 -35.18
N TYR A 18 5.60 -3.12 -35.65
CA TYR A 18 6.08 -1.75 -35.64
C TYR A 18 6.34 -1.24 -34.23
N LEU A 19 5.37 -1.37 -33.32
CA LEU A 19 5.52 -0.92 -31.93
C LEU A 19 6.67 -1.63 -31.20
N ARG A 20 6.87 -2.93 -31.47
CA ARG A 20 8.01 -3.68 -30.91
C ARG A 20 9.35 -3.22 -31.45
N LYS A 21 9.41 -2.88 -32.74
CA LYS A 21 10.61 -2.33 -33.35
C LYS A 21 10.95 -0.96 -32.77
N GLU A 22 9.97 -0.06 -32.68
CA GLU A 22 10.11 1.27 -32.09
C GLU A 22 10.62 1.19 -30.64
N LEU A 23 10.06 0.26 -29.85
CA LEU A 23 10.54 -0.01 -28.50
C LEU A 23 11.98 -0.50 -28.47
N SER A 24 12.38 -1.38 -29.38
CA SER A 24 13.75 -1.86 -29.46
C SER A 24 14.73 -0.75 -29.82
N ASP A 25 14.37 0.08 -30.81
CA ASP A 25 15.18 1.19 -31.29
C ASP A 25 15.34 2.27 -30.19
N ARG A 26 14.26 2.57 -29.46
CA ARG A 26 14.27 3.48 -28.31
C ARG A 26 15.08 2.94 -27.13
N GLN A 27 14.94 1.66 -26.80
CA GLN A 27 15.76 1.02 -25.78
C GLN A 27 17.25 0.99 -26.15
N GLN A 28 17.58 0.83 -27.43
CA GLN A 28 18.96 0.91 -27.92
C GLN A 28 19.50 2.34 -27.84
N ALA A 29 18.72 3.35 -28.23
CA ALA A 29 19.10 4.75 -28.10
C ALA A 29 19.31 5.16 -26.64
N GLU A 30 18.44 4.70 -25.74
CA GLU A 30 18.55 4.94 -24.29
C GLU A 30 19.81 4.26 -23.71
N ARG A 31 20.13 3.03 -24.14
CA ARG A 31 21.37 2.31 -23.78
C ARG A 31 22.65 3.02 -24.21
N LEU A 32 22.61 3.74 -25.33
CA LEU A 32 23.75 4.50 -25.84
C LEU A 32 23.93 5.85 -25.13
N SER A 33 22.88 6.36 -24.47
CA SER A 33 22.86 7.67 -23.82
C SER A 33 23.12 7.65 -22.30
N GLY A 34 23.10 6.47 -21.65
CA GLY A 34 23.30 6.32 -20.20
C GLY A 34 24.52 5.45 -19.85
N ASN A 35 25.29 5.85 -18.82
CA ASN A 35 26.38 5.03 -18.27
C ASN A 35 25.88 3.62 -17.96
N GLN A 36 26.57 2.62 -18.52
CA GLN A 36 26.31 1.20 -18.32
C GLN A 36 26.53 0.82 -16.85
N GLU A 37 25.45 0.70 -16.09
CA GLU A 37 25.33 -0.21 -14.95
C GLU A 37 23.86 -0.35 -14.55
N ASN A 38 23.39 -1.61 -14.47
CA ASN A 38 22.06 -2.09 -14.09
C ASN A 38 20.88 -1.77 -15.02
N PHE A 39 20.55 -2.77 -15.86
CA PHE A 39 19.25 -2.89 -16.53
C PHE A 39 18.21 -3.32 -15.48
N GLU A 40 17.51 -2.35 -14.87
CA GLU A 40 16.39 -2.65 -13.98
C GLU A 40 15.11 -2.95 -14.79
N PRO A 41 14.31 -3.97 -14.41
CA PRO A 41 13.03 -4.26 -15.08
C PRO A 41 12.04 -3.08 -15.05
N LYS A 42 12.16 -2.18 -14.06
CA LYS A 42 11.37 -0.94 -13.97
C LYS A 42 11.69 0.09 -15.06
N ARG A 43 12.89 0.06 -15.65
CA ARG A 43 13.28 0.95 -16.76
C ARG A 43 12.66 0.49 -18.08
N GLU A 44 12.61 -0.81 -18.32
CA GLU A 44 11.93 -1.39 -19.50
C GLU A 44 10.45 -1.03 -19.50
N GLU A 45 9.74 -1.27 -18.39
CA GLU A 45 8.30 -0.97 -18.27
C GLU A 45 7.98 0.49 -18.53
N ARG A 46 8.83 1.42 -18.05
CA ARG A 46 8.67 2.84 -18.30
C ARG A 46 8.81 3.22 -19.77
N SER A 47 9.80 2.65 -20.48
CA SER A 47 9.96 2.88 -21.94
C SER A 47 8.74 2.38 -22.74
N ILE A 48 8.14 1.28 -22.28
CA ILE A 48 6.93 0.70 -22.89
C ILE A 48 5.72 1.60 -22.64
N MET A 49 5.51 2.05 -21.40
CA MET A 49 4.43 2.96 -21.04
C MET A 49 4.50 4.28 -21.82
N GLU A 50 5.69 4.88 -21.93
CA GLU A 50 5.87 6.14 -22.66
C GLU A 50 5.60 5.98 -24.17
N THR A 51 5.93 4.82 -24.75
CA THR A 51 5.68 4.55 -26.18
C THR A 51 4.19 4.30 -26.45
N ILE A 52 3.51 3.54 -25.57
CA ILE A 52 2.05 3.32 -25.66
C ILE A 52 1.30 4.65 -25.51
N GLN A 53 1.70 5.49 -24.55
CA GLN A 53 1.08 6.79 -24.33
C GLN A 53 1.26 7.72 -25.55
N GLN A 54 2.44 7.74 -26.16
CA GLN A 54 2.67 8.52 -27.39
C GLN A 54 1.86 7.97 -28.57
N TYR A 55 1.71 6.66 -28.68
CA TYR A 55 0.88 6.04 -29.73
C TYR A 55 -0.62 6.30 -29.52
N LYS A 56 -1.08 6.39 -28.26
CA LYS A 56 -2.44 6.79 -27.88
C LYS A 56 -2.76 8.21 -28.38
N GLU A 57 -1.79 9.12 -28.38
CA GLU A 57 -1.96 10.51 -28.80
C GLU A 57 -1.95 10.71 -30.34
N ALA A 58 -1.44 9.76 -31.12
CA ALA A 58 -1.43 9.82 -32.59
C ALA A 58 -2.86 9.77 -33.17
N LYS A 59 -3.16 10.44 -34.29
CA LYS A 59 -4.53 10.36 -34.85
C LYS A 59 -4.77 9.02 -35.55
N PRO A 60 -5.94 8.39 -35.42
CA PRO A 60 -6.26 7.15 -36.13
C PRO A 60 -6.06 7.25 -37.66
N GLU A 61 -6.27 8.44 -38.22
CA GLU A 61 -6.04 8.79 -39.64
C GLU A 61 -4.61 8.59 -40.12
N GLU A 62 -3.67 8.77 -39.21
CA GLU A 62 -2.24 8.81 -39.46
C GLU A 62 -1.61 7.42 -39.35
N VAL A 63 -2.21 6.53 -38.55
CA VAL A 63 -1.64 5.21 -38.21
C VAL A 63 -2.41 4.01 -38.77
N ILE A 64 -3.71 4.12 -39.06
CA ILE A 64 -4.53 3.00 -39.57
C ILE A 64 -5.18 3.34 -40.92
N THR A 65 -5.25 2.36 -41.83
CA THR A 65 -5.96 2.52 -43.12
C THR A 65 -7.47 2.64 -42.97
N GLU A 66 -8.12 3.25 -43.95
CA GLU A 66 -9.56 3.55 -43.90
C GLU A 66 -10.43 2.28 -43.77
N GLU A 67 -9.99 1.16 -44.37
CA GLU A 67 -10.69 -0.14 -44.31
C GLU A 67 -10.58 -0.83 -42.94
N PHE A 68 -9.57 -0.49 -42.14
CA PHE A 68 -9.27 -1.13 -40.86
C PHE A 68 -9.57 -0.22 -39.65
N ARG A 69 -9.96 1.03 -39.91
CA ARG A 69 -10.34 2.00 -38.86
C ARG A 69 -11.80 1.83 -38.49
N LEU A 70 -12.10 1.77 -37.20
CA LEU A 70 -13.48 1.83 -36.72
C LEU A 70 -13.96 3.27 -36.64
N GLY A 71 -15.17 3.52 -37.17
CA GLY A 71 -15.81 4.83 -37.05
C GLY A 71 -16.32 5.09 -35.62
N ALA A 72 -16.47 6.36 -35.24
CA ALA A 72 -16.96 6.74 -33.91
C ALA A 72 -18.31 6.05 -33.54
N GLY A 73 -19.25 5.96 -34.50
CA GLY A 73 -20.53 5.27 -34.28
C GLY A 73 -20.46 3.74 -34.24
N GLU A 74 -19.37 3.12 -34.69
CA GLU A 74 -19.13 1.68 -34.55
C GLU A 74 -18.51 1.38 -33.18
N ILE A 75 -17.59 2.23 -32.74
CA ILE A 75 -16.99 2.17 -31.40
C ILE A 75 -18.09 2.34 -30.33
N GLU A 76 -18.98 3.32 -30.50
CA GLU A 76 -20.11 3.55 -29.59
C GLU A 76 -21.02 2.31 -29.51
N LYS A 77 -21.31 1.64 -30.64
CA LYS A 77 -22.10 0.40 -30.65
C LYS A 77 -21.38 -0.77 -29.98
N ILE A 78 -20.06 -0.87 -30.14
CA ILE A 78 -19.25 -1.89 -29.46
C ILE A 78 -19.33 -1.68 -27.96
N VAL A 79 -19.15 -0.43 -27.51
CA VAL A 79 -19.20 -0.02 -26.10
C VAL A 79 -20.58 -0.26 -25.49
N LEU A 80 -21.66 0.10 -26.18
CA LEU A 80 -23.04 -0.11 -25.71
C LEU A 80 -23.42 -1.60 -25.57
N ASN A 81 -22.72 -2.50 -26.28
CA ASN A 81 -22.91 -3.95 -26.19
C ASN A 81 -22.00 -4.62 -25.15
N LEU A 82 -21.22 -3.84 -24.40
CA LEU A 82 -20.45 -4.31 -23.25
C LEU A 82 -21.37 -4.35 -22.02
N PRO A 83 -21.28 -5.41 -21.19
CA PRO A 83 -22.10 -5.51 -19.98
C PRO A 83 -21.67 -4.42 -18.99
N PRO A 84 -22.62 -3.77 -18.28
CA PRO A 84 -22.31 -2.62 -17.45
C PRO A 84 -21.48 -2.92 -16.19
N GLU A 85 -21.44 -4.16 -15.67
CA GLU A 85 -20.83 -4.45 -14.36
C GLU A 85 -20.08 -5.81 -14.23
N GLU A 86 -19.84 -6.56 -15.31
CA GLU A 86 -18.95 -7.74 -15.25
C GLU A 86 -17.57 -7.40 -15.87
N HIS A 87 -16.61 -7.12 -14.99
CA HIS A 87 -15.25 -6.69 -15.36
C HIS A 87 -14.53 -7.68 -16.29
N ASP A 88 -14.69 -8.98 -16.06
CA ASP A 88 -14.00 -10.03 -16.82
C ASP A 88 -14.54 -10.23 -18.23
N GLU A 89 -15.87 -10.14 -18.41
CA GLU A 89 -16.49 -10.24 -19.73
C GLU A 89 -16.15 -9.03 -20.60
N THR A 90 -16.10 -7.84 -19.99
CA THR A 90 -15.74 -6.60 -20.68
C THR A 90 -14.28 -6.65 -21.13
N MET A 91 -13.38 -7.09 -20.26
CA MET A 91 -11.97 -7.30 -20.60
C MET A 91 -11.80 -8.34 -21.71
N THR A 92 -12.54 -9.45 -21.68
CA THR A 92 -12.48 -10.49 -22.72
C THR A 92 -12.86 -9.93 -24.10
N LYS A 93 -13.90 -9.10 -24.18
CA LYS A 93 -14.32 -8.45 -25.43
C LYS A 93 -13.31 -7.41 -25.91
N LEU A 94 -12.71 -6.64 -25.00
CA LEU A 94 -11.64 -5.69 -25.34
C LEU A 94 -10.37 -6.38 -25.86
N LEU A 95 -10.02 -7.55 -25.32
CA LEU A 95 -8.92 -8.36 -25.82
C LEU A 95 -9.24 -8.96 -27.20
N GLY A 96 -10.48 -9.40 -27.43
CA GLY A 96 -10.94 -9.81 -28.76
C GLY A 96 -10.86 -8.66 -29.77
N LEU A 97 -11.25 -7.45 -29.37
CA LEU A 97 -11.12 -6.26 -30.21
C LEU A 97 -9.65 -5.94 -30.53
N LEU A 98 -8.75 -6.11 -29.58
CA LEU A 98 -7.31 -5.93 -29.77
C LEU A 98 -6.72 -6.97 -30.75
N GLU A 99 -7.14 -8.24 -30.67
CA GLU A 99 -6.69 -9.30 -31.60
C GLU A 99 -7.25 -9.11 -33.02
N GLU A 100 -8.53 -8.72 -33.15
CA GLU A 100 -9.19 -8.63 -34.45
C GLU A 100 -9.00 -7.28 -35.16
N LYS A 101 -8.91 -6.18 -34.39
CA LYS A 101 -8.97 -4.80 -34.89
C LYS A 101 -7.76 -3.95 -34.49
N GLY A 102 -6.77 -4.52 -33.79
CA GLY A 102 -5.51 -3.83 -33.50
C GLY A 102 -5.55 -2.92 -32.28
N ILE A 103 -4.37 -2.44 -31.89
CA ILE A 103 -4.10 -1.77 -30.62
C ILE A 103 -4.80 -0.41 -30.56
N LYS A 104 -4.76 0.38 -31.64
CA LYS A 104 -5.33 1.73 -31.64
C LYS A 104 -6.85 1.74 -31.51
N ASN A 105 -7.54 0.87 -32.25
CA ASN A 105 -9.01 0.76 -32.18
C ASN A 105 -9.46 0.29 -30.78
N ALA A 106 -8.70 -0.60 -30.15
CA ALA A 106 -8.99 -1.06 -28.80
C ALA A 106 -8.76 0.04 -27.74
N LEU A 107 -7.71 0.85 -27.88
CA LEU A 107 -7.48 2.02 -27.02
C LEU A 107 -8.62 3.04 -27.10
N MET A 108 -9.15 3.29 -28.30
CA MET A 108 -10.30 4.19 -28.49
C MET A 108 -11.57 3.67 -27.82
N ALA A 109 -11.83 2.36 -27.90
CA ALA A 109 -12.98 1.74 -27.22
C ALA A 109 -12.86 1.81 -25.68
N VAL A 110 -11.65 1.69 -25.15
CA VAL A 110 -11.37 1.83 -23.71
C VAL A 110 -11.54 3.27 -23.22
N GLU A 111 -11.14 4.26 -24.03
CA GLU A 111 -11.38 5.67 -23.71
C GLU A 111 -12.89 6.00 -23.67
N GLU A 112 -13.65 5.49 -24.64
CA GLU A 112 -15.09 5.75 -24.74
C GLU A 112 -15.89 5.13 -23.57
N LEU A 113 -15.40 4.02 -23.01
CA LEU A 113 -15.98 3.39 -21.82
C LEU A 113 -15.97 4.28 -20.57
N ASN A 114 -15.11 5.31 -20.52
CA ASN A 114 -14.95 6.22 -19.37
C ASN A 114 -14.84 5.50 -18.01
N ASN A 115 -14.23 4.30 -17.99
CA ASN A 115 -14.07 3.47 -16.80
C ASN A 115 -12.58 3.34 -16.45
N PRO A 116 -12.08 4.07 -15.43
CA PRO A 116 -10.66 4.07 -15.11
C PRO A 116 -10.11 2.73 -14.59
N HIS A 117 -10.96 1.81 -14.13
CA HIS A 117 -10.51 0.48 -13.71
C HIS A 117 -10.20 -0.41 -14.92
N ILE A 118 -11.12 -0.42 -15.90
CA ILE A 118 -10.93 -1.12 -17.17
C ILE A 118 -9.77 -0.52 -17.96
N GLU A 119 -9.61 0.81 -17.91
CA GLU A 119 -8.47 1.49 -18.54
C GLU A 119 -7.12 1.04 -17.95
N ASP A 120 -7.00 0.96 -16.62
CA ASP A 120 -5.77 0.50 -15.96
C ASP A 120 -5.49 -0.99 -16.23
N ASP A 121 -6.51 -1.85 -16.13
CA ASP A 121 -6.40 -3.29 -16.39
C ASP A 121 -6.02 -3.58 -17.84
N PHE A 122 -6.67 -2.90 -18.79
CA PHE A 122 -6.36 -3.02 -20.21
C PHE A 122 -4.95 -2.51 -20.52
N HIS A 123 -4.54 -1.39 -19.93
CA HIS A 123 -3.19 -0.87 -20.11
C HIS A 123 -2.11 -1.84 -19.60
N ARG A 124 -2.35 -2.50 -18.45
CA ARG A 124 -1.47 -3.54 -17.91
C ARG A 124 -1.35 -4.74 -18.85
N VAL A 125 -2.45 -5.22 -19.45
CA VAL A 125 -2.41 -6.33 -20.43
C VAL A 125 -1.74 -5.90 -21.74
N LEU A 126 -2.00 -4.68 -22.20
CA LEU A 126 -1.41 -4.13 -23.43
C LEU A 126 0.13 -4.05 -23.33
N ILE A 127 0.67 -3.67 -22.18
CA ILE A 127 2.12 -3.69 -21.92
C ILE A 127 2.70 -5.09 -22.12
N GLN A 128 2.02 -6.13 -21.61
CA GLN A 128 2.46 -7.52 -21.77
C GLN A 128 2.33 -7.99 -23.22
N TYR A 129 1.24 -7.63 -23.90
CA TYR A 129 1.00 -7.96 -25.30
C TYR A 129 2.10 -7.40 -26.21
N VAL A 130 2.42 -6.11 -26.06
CA VAL A 130 3.47 -5.44 -26.83
C VAL A 130 4.83 -6.04 -26.50
N LYS A 131 5.11 -6.38 -25.24
CA LYS A 131 6.37 -7.01 -24.84
C LYS A 131 6.56 -8.40 -25.48
N ASN A 132 5.54 -9.26 -25.37
CA ASN A 132 5.66 -10.69 -25.67
C ASN A 132 5.27 -11.04 -27.13
N GLY A 133 4.47 -10.20 -27.79
CA GLY A 133 4.07 -10.38 -29.19
C GLY A 133 2.89 -11.32 -29.41
N TYR A 134 2.28 -11.80 -28.33
CA TYR A 134 1.05 -12.57 -28.32
C TYR A 134 0.34 -12.24 -27.01
N ILE A 135 -1.00 -12.28 -27.02
CA ILE A 135 -1.72 -12.40 -25.76
C ILE A 135 -1.40 -13.82 -25.33
N GLU A 136 -0.75 -14.00 -24.19
CA GLU A 136 -0.64 -15.32 -23.59
C GLU A 136 -2.06 -15.92 -23.61
N LYS A 137 -2.34 -16.90 -24.49
CA LYS A 137 -3.60 -17.67 -24.49
C LYS A 137 -3.55 -18.53 -23.25
N SER A 138 -3.87 -17.85 -22.19
CA SER A 138 -3.59 -18.19 -20.85
C SER A 138 -4.35 -17.15 -20.01
N GLY A 139 -5.48 -17.48 -19.39
CA GLY A 139 -5.94 -18.84 -19.09
C GLY A 139 -4.89 -19.71 -18.39
N SER A 140 -3.65 -19.23 -18.21
CA SER A 140 -2.66 -19.89 -17.40
C SER A 140 -3.15 -19.61 -16.02
N LYS A 141 -3.48 -20.69 -15.36
CA LYS A 141 -3.61 -20.85 -13.93
C LYS A 141 -2.37 -20.35 -13.13
N GLU A 142 -1.50 -19.52 -13.70
CA GLU A 142 -0.20 -19.18 -13.14
C GLU A 142 0.19 -17.70 -13.14
N LYS A 143 -0.57 -16.75 -13.73
CA LYS A 143 -0.30 -15.31 -13.50
C LYS A 143 -1.49 -14.43 -13.13
N HIS A 144 -2.70 -14.96 -13.21
CA HIS A 144 -3.82 -14.53 -12.39
C HIS A 144 -4.30 -15.74 -11.59
N LYS A 145 -3.49 -16.22 -10.63
CA LYS A 145 -4.12 -16.54 -9.35
C LYS A 145 -4.64 -15.19 -8.87
N GLU A 146 -5.89 -14.89 -9.21
CA GLU A 146 -6.70 -13.96 -8.44
C GLU A 146 -6.24 -14.11 -6.99
N LEU A 147 -5.85 -13.01 -6.35
CA LEU A 147 -5.73 -12.97 -4.91
C LEU A 147 -7.12 -13.28 -4.37
N ARG A 148 -7.50 -14.56 -4.39
CA ARG A 148 -8.64 -15.05 -3.67
C ARG A 148 -8.17 -14.99 -2.24
N MET A 149 -8.60 -13.90 -1.64
CA MET A 149 -8.37 -13.61 -0.25
C MET A 149 -9.70 -13.82 0.42
N THR A 150 -9.67 -14.53 1.53
CA THR A 150 -10.86 -14.76 2.33
C THR A 150 -10.82 -13.82 3.53
N LEU A 151 -11.91 -13.08 3.71
CA LEU A 151 -12.12 -12.17 4.83
C LEU A 151 -12.71 -12.93 6.02
N PHE A 152 -12.07 -12.80 7.18
CA PHE A 152 -12.54 -13.35 8.44
C PHE A 152 -12.85 -12.23 9.43
N GLU A 153 -14.01 -12.30 10.05
CA GLU A 153 -14.33 -11.57 11.27
C GLU A 153 -13.77 -12.34 12.47
N ILE A 154 -13.04 -11.64 13.34
CA ILE A 154 -12.43 -12.21 14.54
C ILE A 154 -13.15 -11.69 15.78
N VAL A 155 -13.66 -12.61 16.58
CA VAL A 155 -14.28 -12.32 17.88
C VAL A 155 -13.48 -13.00 18.97
N LEU A 156 -12.90 -12.21 19.86
CA LEU A 156 -12.07 -12.70 20.96
C LEU A 156 -12.94 -13.05 22.17
N PRO A 157 -12.53 -14.04 22.99
CA PRO A 157 -13.25 -14.36 24.21
C PRO A 157 -13.10 -13.23 25.22
N GLU A 158 -14.17 -12.92 25.96
CA GLU A 158 -14.08 -11.98 27.08
C GLU A 158 -13.26 -12.63 28.20
N PHE A 159 -12.22 -11.94 28.68
CA PHE A 159 -11.59 -12.31 29.94
C PHE A 159 -12.62 -12.16 31.06
N SER A 160 -12.79 -13.20 31.88
CA SER A 160 -13.77 -13.25 32.95
C SER A 160 -13.70 -11.99 33.83
N ARG A 161 -14.79 -11.21 33.87
CA ARG A 161 -14.93 -10.09 34.82
C ARG A 161 -14.81 -10.64 36.24
N GLY A 162 -13.67 -10.40 36.89
CA GLY A 162 -13.40 -10.83 38.27
C GLY A 162 -12.00 -11.40 38.52
N GLY A 163 -11.19 -11.63 37.48
CA GLY A 163 -9.75 -11.95 37.62
C GLY A 163 -8.86 -10.69 37.64
N GLU A 164 -7.62 -10.83 38.12
CA GLU A 164 -6.58 -9.80 37.94
C GLU A 164 -6.47 -9.44 36.45
N ARG A 165 -6.36 -8.13 36.14
CA ARG A 165 -6.15 -7.67 34.77
C ARG A 165 -4.86 -8.30 34.25
N PRO A 166 -4.86 -8.93 33.06
CA PRO A 166 -3.65 -9.53 32.51
C PRO A 166 -2.56 -8.48 32.35
N ASP A 167 -1.31 -8.85 32.66
CA ASP A 167 -0.16 -7.99 32.39
C ASP A 167 -0.04 -7.71 30.88
N ILE A 168 0.47 -6.53 30.51
CA ILE A 168 0.57 -6.07 29.12
C ILE A 168 1.36 -7.06 28.27
N GLN A 169 2.43 -7.65 28.80
CA GLN A 169 3.22 -8.62 28.06
C GLN A 169 2.38 -9.87 27.74
N SER A 170 1.52 -10.31 28.67
CA SER A 170 0.62 -11.43 28.44
C SER A 170 -0.47 -11.14 27.40
N LEU A 171 -0.83 -9.87 27.22
CA LEU A 171 -1.80 -9.43 26.21
C LEU A 171 -1.18 -9.34 24.80
N ILE A 172 0.06 -8.84 24.71
CA ILE A 172 0.65 -8.43 23.42
C ILE A 172 1.63 -9.48 22.87
N ALA A 173 2.36 -10.19 23.73
CA ALA A 173 3.30 -11.22 23.29
C ALA A 173 2.66 -12.35 22.45
N PRO A 174 1.41 -12.80 22.70
CA PRO A 174 0.74 -13.74 21.80
C PRO A 174 0.65 -13.20 20.37
N MET A 175 0.42 -11.90 20.19
CA MET A 175 0.37 -11.31 18.85
C MET A 175 1.72 -11.40 18.12
N GLU A 176 2.84 -11.28 18.83
CA GLU A 176 4.16 -11.50 18.22
C GLU A 176 4.31 -12.95 17.73
N GLN A 177 3.84 -13.92 18.51
CA GLN A 177 3.85 -15.34 18.11
C GLN A 177 2.98 -15.58 16.89
N PHE A 178 1.80 -14.95 16.85
CA PHE A 178 0.93 -14.99 15.68
C PHE A 178 1.64 -14.44 14.45
N TYR A 179 2.25 -13.25 14.52
CA TYR A 179 3.00 -12.70 13.39
C TYR A 179 4.13 -13.62 12.93
N ALA A 180 4.90 -14.19 13.88
CA ALA A 180 5.95 -15.15 13.56
C ALA A 180 5.42 -16.40 12.85
N GLY A 181 4.28 -16.95 13.30
CA GLY A 181 3.62 -18.07 12.65
C GLY A 181 3.10 -17.73 11.24
N MET A 182 2.59 -16.51 11.07
CA MET A 182 2.08 -15.99 9.80
C MET A 182 3.18 -15.64 8.79
N LEU A 183 4.45 -15.55 9.19
CA LEU A 183 5.57 -15.42 8.23
C LEU A 183 5.61 -16.57 7.20
N SER A 184 5.06 -17.73 7.54
CA SER A 184 4.97 -18.90 6.65
C SER A 184 3.87 -18.81 5.57
N ILE A 185 3.19 -17.66 5.47
CA ILE A 185 2.22 -17.36 4.41
C ILE A 185 2.90 -17.18 3.05
N ALA A 186 4.11 -16.64 3.01
CA ALA A 186 4.82 -16.47 1.75
C ALA A 186 5.36 -17.81 1.24
N ASP A 187 4.74 -18.33 0.18
CA ASP A 187 5.34 -19.39 -0.65
C ASP A 187 6.22 -18.76 -1.74
N GLN A 188 7.17 -19.53 -2.28
CA GLN A 188 8.13 -19.07 -3.30
C GLN A 188 7.48 -18.46 -4.56
N GLU A 189 6.19 -18.70 -4.79
CA GLU A 189 5.47 -18.35 -6.03
C GLU A 189 4.22 -17.47 -5.83
N ASN A 190 3.78 -17.18 -4.60
CA ASN A 190 2.54 -16.43 -4.35
C ASN A 190 2.79 -15.04 -3.75
N LEU A 191 1.82 -14.13 -3.90
CA LEU A 191 1.78 -12.87 -3.15
C LEU A 191 1.65 -13.18 -1.65
N GLY A 192 2.75 -13.02 -0.92
CA GLY A 192 2.82 -13.32 0.51
C GLY A 192 2.46 -12.10 1.36
N TYR A 193 1.19 -11.76 1.46
CA TYR A 193 0.72 -10.79 2.44
C TYR A 193 -0.65 -11.17 2.99
N PHE A 194 -0.99 -10.61 4.14
CA PHE A 194 -2.32 -10.69 4.75
C PHE A 194 -2.68 -9.30 5.29
N SER A 195 -3.96 -9.05 5.57
CA SER A 195 -4.38 -7.81 6.22
C SER A 195 -4.98 -8.06 7.60
N LEU A 196 -4.81 -7.09 8.49
CA LEU A 196 -5.52 -6.97 9.75
C LEU A 196 -6.21 -5.60 9.77
N GLU A 197 -7.48 -5.59 10.12
CA GLU A 197 -8.32 -4.40 9.99
C GLU A 197 -9.15 -4.19 11.25
N ILE A 198 -9.24 -2.95 11.69
CA ILE A 198 -10.23 -2.49 12.67
C ILE A 198 -11.21 -1.63 11.90
N ALA A 199 -12.50 -1.95 11.92
CA ALA A 199 -13.50 -1.12 11.28
C ALA A 199 -14.73 -0.88 12.17
N ALA A 200 -15.14 0.38 12.20
CA ALA A 200 -16.48 0.79 12.59
C ALA A 200 -17.32 0.89 11.30
N SER A 201 -18.12 -0.15 11.05
CA SER A 201 -18.98 -0.22 9.86
C SER A 201 -20.25 0.61 10.03
N ASN A 202 -20.78 1.09 8.91
CA ASN A 202 -22.02 1.85 8.91
C ASN A 202 -23.18 0.99 9.44
N ASN A 203 -23.99 1.57 10.34
CA ASN A 203 -25.13 0.92 11.01
C ASN A 203 -24.75 -0.19 12.02
N SER A 204 -23.49 -0.26 12.46
CA SER A 204 -23.05 -1.12 13.56
C SER A 204 -22.54 -0.26 14.71
N ASP A 205 -22.95 -0.58 15.95
CA ASP A 205 -22.34 -0.01 17.16
C ASP A 205 -21.07 -0.77 17.58
N ASP A 206 -20.77 -1.88 16.92
CA ASP A 206 -19.63 -2.72 17.27
C ASP A 206 -18.42 -2.33 16.42
N LEU A 207 -17.27 -2.25 17.09
CA LEU A 207 -15.98 -2.18 16.43
C LEU A 207 -15.53 -3.61 16.13
N VAL A 208 -15.29 -3.90 14.87
CA VAL A 208 -15.03 -5.27 14.43
C VAL A 208 -13.59 -5.40 13.95
N VAL A 209 -12.95 -6.51 14.35
CA VAL A 209 -11.62 -6.86 13.87
C VAL A 209 -11.76 -7.87 12.74
N TYR A 210 -11.08 -7.58 11.64
CA TYR A 210 -11.04 -8.46 10.48
C TYR A 210 -9.61 -8.90 10.18
N CYS A 211 -9.47 -10.07 9.56
CA CYS A 211 -8.25 -10.55 8.99
C CYS A 211 -8.52 -11.12 7.60
N THR A 212 -7.73 -10.70 6.62
CA THR A 212 -7.86 -11.17 5.24
C THR A 212 -6.61 -11.95 4.87
N VAL A 213 -6.78 -13.20 4.49
CA VAL A 213 -5.67 -14.12 4.19
C VAL A 213 -5.83 -14.76 2.82
N PRO A 214 -4.75 -15.13 2.15
CA PRO A 214 -4.83 -15.90 0.91
C PRO A 214 -5.59 -17.22 1.13
N ASP A 215 -6.45 -17.62 0.18
CA ASP A 215 -7.29 -18.82 0.27
C ASP A 215 -6.49 -20.09 0.57
N ASN A 216 -5.32 -20.23 -0.05
CA ASN A 216 -4.43 -21.36 0.17
C ASN A 216 -3.76 -21.38 1.55
N LYS A 217 -3.95 -20.32 2.37
CA LYS A 217 -3.38 -20.16 3.71
C LYS A 217 -4.45 -20.06 4.79
N ILE A 218 -5.74 -20.25 4.47
CA ILE A 218 -6.83 -20.28 5.45
C ILE A 218 -6.51 -21.25 6.58
N GLY A 219 -6.22 -22.52 6.28
CA GLY A 219 -5.96 -23.53 7.31
C GLY A 219 -4.73 -23.22 8.20
N LEU A 220 -3.73 -22.49 7.67
CA LEU A 220 -2.62 -21.98 8.49
C LEU A 220 -3.14 -20.92 9.46
N PHE A 221 -3.88 -19.93 8.96
CA PHE A 221 -4.45 -18.86 9.76
C PHE A 221 -5.37 -19.39 10.87
N GLU A 222 -6.31 -20.28 10.55
CA GLU A 222 -7.21 -20.88 11.54
C GLU A 222 -6.44 -21.59 12.65
N LYS A 223 -5.40 -22.34 12.28
CA LYS A 223 -4.53 -23.04 13.24
C LYS A 223 -3.72 -22.07 14.10
N GLN A 224 -3.14 -21.02 13.51
CA GLN A 224 -2.37 -20.01 14.25
C GLN A 224 -3.26 -19.26 15.24
N ILE A 225 -4.44 -18.78 14.80
CA ILE A 225 -5.40 -18.13 15.70
C ILE A 225 -5.83 -19.05 16.82
N SER A 226 -6.23 -20.28 16.52
CA SER A 226 -6.72 -21.22 17.54
C SER A 226 -5.64 -21.61 18.55
N ALA A 227 -4.37 -21.69 18.12
CA ALA A 227 -3.26 -22.04 18.98
C ALA A 227 -2.81 -20.88 19.87
N VAL A 228 -2.75 -19.66 19.32
CA VAL A 228 -2.23 -18.48 20.01
C VAL A 228 -3.30 -17.80 20.86
N PHE A 229 -4.56 -17.82 20.41
CA PHE A 229 -5.70 -17.20 21.08
C PHE A 229 -6.80 -18.24 21.36
N PRO A 230 -6.63 -19.09 22.39
CA PRO A 230 -7.62 -20.10 22.75
C PRO A 230 -8.99 -19.47 23.01
N GLY A 231 -10.03 -19.98 22.34
CA GLY A 231 -11.39 -19.47 22.46
C GLY A 231 -11.75 -18.30 21.55
N ALA A 232 -10.81 -17.81 20.72
CA ALA A 232 -11.12 -16.92 19.62
C ALA A 232 -12.06 -17.61 18.63
N LYS A 233 -13.09 -16.90 18.19
CA LYS A 233 -14.01 -17.33 17.15
C LYS A 233 -13.71 -16.57 15.89
N ILE A 234 -13.48 -17.30 14.82
CA ILE A 234 -13.32 -16.75 13.48
C ILE A 234 -14.56 -17.09 12.65
N LYS A 235 -15.02 -16.13 11.88
CA LYS A 235 -16.17 -16.29 10.99
C LYS A 235 -15.81 -15.76 9.62
N GLU A 236 -15.84 -16.63 8.62
CA GLU A 236 -15.74 -16.23 7.22
C GLU A 236 -16.88 -15.27 6.85
N LYS A 237 -16.52 -14.16 6.18
CA LYS A 237 -17.45 -13.16 5.68
C LYS A 237 -17.43 -13.20 4.16
N LYS A 238 -18.60 -13.51 3.58
CA LYS A 238 -18.78 -13.55 2.12
C LYS A 238 -18.88 -12.15 1.51
N ASP A 239 -19.40 -11.22 2.30
CA ASP A 239 -19.54 -9.82 1.93
C ASP A 239 -18.48 -9.01 2.69
N ASP A 240 -17.85 -8.06 1.99
CA ASP A 240 -16.91 -7.12 2.61
C ASP A 240 -17.65 -6.16 3.54
N PHE A 241 -16.94 -5.59 4.52
CA PHE A 241 -17.51 -4.53 5.34
C PHE A 241 -17.52 -3.21 4.58
N ASN A 242 -18.48 -2.35 4.90
CA ASN A 242 -18.63 -1.05 4.25
C ASN A 242 -18.65 0.08 5.27
N ILE A 243 -17.61 0.92 5.21
CA ILE A 243 -17.51 2.18 5.97
C ILE A 243 -18.01 3.38 5.18
N PHE A 244 -18.23 3.23 3.87
CA PHE A 244 -18.60 4.33 2.98
C PHE A 244 -20.10 4.54 2.97
N ARG A 245 -20.50 5.82 2.97
CA ARG A 245 -21.89 6.21 2.82
C ARG A 245 -22.04 7.17 1.64
N LYS A 246 -23.18 7.07 0.96
CA LYS A 246 -23.53 8.02 -0.09
C LYS A 246 -23.63 9.42 0.51
N ASP A 247 -23.14 10.41 -0.23
CA ASP A 247 -23.15 11.84 0.13
C ASP A 247 -22.28 12.21 1.35
N TYR A 248 -21.33 11.34 1.72
CA TYR A 248 -20.38 11.60 2.79
C TYR A 248 -19.02 11.99 2.23
N SER A 249 -18.28 12.80 2.98
CA SER A 249 -16.91 13.15 2.65
C SER A 249 -15.99 12.02 3.11
N ILE A 250 -15.09 11.60 2.23
CA ILE A 250 -14.13 10.54 2.49
C ILE A 250 -12.74 11.17 2.66
N LYS A 251 -12.05 10.80 3.74
CA LYS A 251 -10.65 11.16 3.99
C LYS A 251 -9.84 9.89 4.16
N GLY A 252 -8.60 9.92 3.69
CA GLY A 252 -7.72 8.77 3.70
C GLY A 252 -6.28 9.18 3.94
N ALA A 253 -5.56 8.46 4.79
CA ALA A 253 -4.16 8.72 5.07
C ALA A 253 -3.33 7.43 5.07
N ASN A 254 -2.12 7.52 4.51
CA ASN A 254 -1.09 6.50 4.73
C ASN A 254 -0.29 6.89 5.98
N VAL A 255 0.01 5.90 6.81
CA VAL A 255 0.81 6.07 8.02
C VAL A 255 2.25 5.69 7.71
N LEU A 256 3.16 6.64 7.87
CA LEU A 256 4.58 6.50 7.56
C LEU A 256 5.45 6.75 8.80
N LEU A 257 6.73 6.41 8.71
CA LEU A 257 7.73 6.77 9.71
C LEU A 257 8.36 8.12 9.36
N HIS A 258 8.55 8.99 10.35
CA HIS A 258 9.16 10.31 10.16
C HIS A 258 10.65 10.22 9.85
N LYS A 259 11.38 9.38 10.60
CA LYS A 259 12.80 9.11 10.41
C LYS A 259 12.99 7.80 9.65
N ARG A 260 14.24 7.56 9.22
CA ARG A 260 14.63 6.32 8.55
C ARG A 260 14.25 5.08 9.37
N PRO A 261 13.83 3.97 8.75
CA PRO A 261 13.21 2.84 9.47
C PRO A 261 14.13 2.05 10.39
N PHE A 262 15.43 2.31 10.36
CA PHE A 262 16.37 1.74 11.31
C PHE A 262 16.24 2.36 12.72
N TRP A 263 15.61 3.53 12.84
CA TRP A 263 15.13 4.06 14.11
C TRP A 263 13.81 3.39 14.48
N GLY A 264 13.75 2.79 15.66
CA GLY A 264 12.58 2.09 16.17
C GLY A 264 11.54 2.99 16.86
N LEU A 265 10.33 2.45 16.99
CA LEU A 265 9.22 3.00 17.78
C LEU A 265 9.25 2.44 19.21
N LYS A 266 8.37 2.96 20.10
CA LYS A 266 8.16 2.34 21.41
C LYS A 266 7.59 0.94 21.23
N THR A 267 8.01 0.03 22.12
CA THR A 267 7.45 -1.32 22.24
C THR A 267 6.55 -1.38 23.46
N TYR A 268 5.72 -2.42 23.58
CA TYR A 268 4.79 -2.57 24.71
C TYR A 268 5.47 -2.61 26.07
N GLU A 269 6.76 -2.94 26.14
CA GLU A 269 7.57 -2.87 27.38
C GLU A 269 7.73 -1.43 27.90
N ASN A 270 7.46 -0.43 27.05
CA ASN A 270 7.51 0.98 27.41
C ASN A 270 6.15 1.53 27.88
N PHE A 271 5.12 0.68 27.99
CA PHE A 271 3.77 1.10 28.37
C PHE A 271 3.36 0.50 29.72
N SER A 272 2.52 1.23 30.46
CA SER A 272 1.94 0.78 31.74
C SER A 272 0.47 0.37 31.60
N ASN A 273 -0.16 0.68 30.48
CA ASN A 273 -1.51 0.25 30.12
C ASN A 273 -1.50 -0.20 28.66
N ASP A 274 -2.51 -0.97 28.26
CA ASP A 274 -2.63 -1.44 26.89
C ASP A 274 -2.75 -0.25 25.90
N PRO A 275 -1.78 -0.07 24.97
CA PRO A 275 -1.77 1.06 24.04
C PRO A 275 -2.89 1.00 22.98
N ILE A 276 -3.43 -0.18 22.66
CA ILE A 276 -4.48 -0.27 21.64
C ILE A 276 -5.77 0.36 22.14
N ASN A 277 -6.03 0.38 23.45
CA ASN A 277 -7.21 1.03 24.02
C ASN A 277 -7.32 2.51 23.64
N VAL A 278 -6.19 3.22 23.55
CA VAL A 278 -6.16 4.62 23.11
C VAL A 278 -6.53 4.72 21.63
N VAL A 279 -6.03 3.80 20.78
CA VAL A 279 -6.41 3.74 19.35
C VAL A 279 -7.90 3.45 19.20
N LEU A 280 -8.44 2.48 19.94
CA LEU A 280 -9.85 2.10 19.87
C LEU A 280 -10.77 3.23 20.39
N SER A 281 -10.32 3.97 21.40
CA SER A 281 -11.07 5.13 21.92
C SER A 281 -11.28 6.23 20.90
N SER A 282 -10.41 6.36 19.90
CA SER A 282 -10.61 7.31 18.79
C SER A 282 -11.84 6.99 17.93
N PHE A 283 -12.33 5.74 17.96
CA PHE A 283 -13.56 5.32 17.28
C PHE A 283 -14.82 5.53 18.13
N SER A 284 -14.68 5.80 19.43
CA SER A 284 -15.82 5.92 20.36
C SER A 284 -16.76 7.09 20.05
N ARG A 285 -16.24 8.13 19.39
CA ARG A 285 -16.99 9.35 19.05
C ARG A 285 -17.66 9.28 17.68
N LEU A 286 -17.55 8.17 16.97
CA LEU A 286 -18.25 7.96 15.70
C LEU A 286 -19.75 7.84 15.97
N THR A 287 -20.55 8.52 15.17
CA THR A 287 -22.00 8.27 15.16
C THR A 287 -22.30 7.01 14.33
N ARG A 288 -23.43 6.36 14.58
CA ARG A 288 -23.86 5.12 13.88
C ARG A 288 -23.82 5.18 12.35
N ASP A 289 -23.92 6.38 11.81
CA ASP A 289 -23.97 6.66 10.40
C ASP A 289 -22.64 7.12 9.80
N GLU A 290 -21.61 7.29 10.63
CA GLU A 290 -20.21 7.52 10.25
C GLU A 290 -19.45 6.18 10.21
N GLY A 291 -18.39 6.14 9.41
CA GLY A 291 -17.55 4.95 9.27
C GLY A 291 -16.08 5.31 9.33
N ALA A 292 -15.28 4.44 9.94
CA ALA A 292 -13.83 4.56 9.93
C ALA A 292 -13.17 3.18 9.97
N ALA A 293 -11.98 3.07 9.38
CA ALA A 293 -11.18 1.86 9.45
C ALA A 293 -9.68 2.16 9.52
N ILE A 294 -8.95 1.31 10.23
CA ILE A 294 -7.49 1.21 10.16
C ILE A 294 -7.14 -0.15 9.57
N GLN A 295 -6.35 -0.17 8.51
CA GLN A 295 -5.90 -1.36 7.82
C GLN A 295 -4.38 -1.50 7.92
N PHE A 296 -3.92 -2.68 8.29
CA PHE A 296 -2.54 -3.11 8.28
C PHE A 296 -2.38 -4.20 7.23
N VAL A 297 -1.70 -3.92 6.11
CA VAL A 297 -1.34 -4.96 5.13
C VAL A 297 0.11 -5.37 5.37
N VAL A 298 0.32 -6.60 5.82
CA VAL A 298 1.60 -7.12 6.28
C VAL A 298 2.19 -8.04 5.22
N ASP A 299 3.32 -7.64 4.65
CA ASP A 299 4.08 -8.43 3.69
C ASP A 299 4.99 -9.43 4.42
N THR A 300 4.77 -10.71 4.15
CA THR A 300 5.48 -11.85 4.74
C THR A 300 6.53 -12.43 3.80
N ARG A 301 6.73 -11.86 2.60
CA ARG A 301 7.75 -12.32 1.66
C ARG A 301 9.14 -12.27 2.29
N LYS A 302 9.96 -13.25 1.90
CA LYS A 302 11.36 -13.31 2.33
C LYS A 302 12.06 -12.00 1.99
N ASN A 303 12.65 -11.38 3.01
CA ASN A 303 13.34 -10.11 2.89
C ASN A 303 14.75 -10.21 3.49
N ASN A 304 15.56 -9.17 3.25
CA ASN A 304 16.93 -9.09 3.74
C ASN A 304 17.16 -7.88 4.67
N PHE A 305 16.10 -7.32 5.26
CA PHE A 305 16.21 -6.10 6.07
C PHE A 305 17.11 -6.31 7.30
N ASN A 306 16.93 -7.40 8.04
CA ASN A 306 17.80 -7.72 9.19
C ASN A 306 19.28 -7.81 8.77
N SER A 307 19.60 -8.48 7.66
CA SER A 307 20.97 -8.57 7.14
C SER A 307 21.53 -7.22 6.67
N LYS A 308 20.71 -6.41 5.99
CA LYS A 308 21.10 -5.06 5.56
C LYS A 308 21.41 -4.16 6.77
N PHE A 309 20.58 -4.20 7.80
CA PHE A 309 20.79 -3.43 9.02
C PHE A 309 21.99 -3.94 9.83
N GLN A 310 22.21 -5.25 9.87
CA GLN A 310 23.41 -5.83 10.47
C GLN A 310 24.69 -5.39 9.74
N ASN A 311 24.67 -5.33 8.41
CA ASN A 311 25.78 -4.79 7.63
C ASN A 311 26.00 -3.31 7.96
N GLY A 312 24.93 -2.50 8.04
CA GLY A 312 25.02 -1.10 8.44
C GLY A 312 25.63 -0.90 9.83
N ILE A 313 25.34 -1.78 10.81
CA ILE A 313 26.02 -1.76 12.12
C ILE A 313 27.54 -1.98 11.96
N ARG A 314 27.97 -2.95 11.14
CA ARG A 314 29.40 -3.20 10.91
C ARG A 314 30.08 -1.98 10.29
N GLU A 315 29.40 -1.28 9.39
CA GLU A 315 29.91 -0.05 8.78
C GLU A 315 30.02 1.11 9.77
N LEU A 316 29.04 1.28 10.66
CA LEU A 316 29.10 2.25 11.75
C LEU A 316 30.26 1.95 12.71
N GLN A 317 30.45 0.68 13.08
CA GLN A 317 31.56 0.24 13.92
C GLN A 317 32.92 0.46 13.24
N ALA A 318 32.97 0.41 11.91
CA ALA A 318 34.16 0.76 11.11
C ALA A 318 34.38 2.28 10.96
N GLY A 319 33.53 3.12 11.56
CA GLY A 319 33.67 4.57 11.57
C GLY A 319 33.11 5.28 10.33
N LYS A 320 32.22 4.63 9.57
CA LYS A 320 31.38 5.30 8.57
C LYS A 320 30.25 6.07 9.27
N SER A 321 29.75 7.12 8.62
CA SER A 321 28.59 7.86 9.11
C SER A 321 27.28 7.09 8.90
N VAL A 322 26.25 7.43 9.68
CA VAL A 322 24.89 6.87 9.54
C VAL A 322 24.32 7.09 8.14
N THR A 323 24.62 8.23 7.52
CA THR A 323 24.16 8.55 6.15
C THR A 323 24.80 7.66 5.10
N GLU A 324 26.10 7.36 5.24
CA GLU A 324 26.84 6.46 4.34
C GLU A 324 26.39 5.00 4.53
N ALA A 325 26.27 4.55 5.79
CA ALA A 325 25.91 3.16 6.11
C ALA A 325 24.48 2.77 5.69
N PHE A 326 23.59 3.75 5.55
CA PHE A 326 22.16 3.53 5.26
C PHE A 326 21.65 4.37 4.08
N GLY A 327 22.52 4.71 3.12
CA GLY A 327 22.19 5.59 1.99
C GLY A 327 20.99 5.15 1.15
N GLU A 328 20.72 3.84 1.06
CA GLU A 328 19.59 3.26 0.31
C GLU A 328 18.21 3.57 0.95
N TYR A 329 18.16 3.93 2.23
CA TYR A 329 16.92 4.26 2.93
C TYR A 329 16.68 5.76 2.81
N HIS A 330 16.04 6.17 1.70
CA HIS A 330 15.66 7.55 1.47
C HIS A 330 14.82 8.10 2.65
N LEU A 331 15.16 9.31 3.10
CA LEU A 331 14.41 10.03 4.12
C LEU A 331 13.19 10.70 3.48
N VAL A 332 12.01 10.64 4.11
CA VAL A 332 10.78 11.30 3.66
C VAL A 332 10.87 12.81 3.94
N LEU A 333 11.85 13.48 3.31
CA LEU A 333 12.18 14.89 3.57
C LEU A 333 11.28 15.87 2.79
N ASN A 334 10.54 15.38 1.77
CA ASN A 334 9.77 16.25 0.87
C ASN A 334 8.30 16.47 1.29
N LEU A 335 7.77 15.76 2.30
CA LEU A 335 6.40 15.98 2.77
C LEU A 335 6.30 16.90 4.00
N THR A 336 7.37 17.03 4.78
CA THR A 336 7.38 17.81 6.02
C THR A 336 7.30 19.32 5.77
N ASN A 337 7.81 19.82 4.64
CA ASN A 337 7.74 21.25 4.30
C ASN A 337 6.31 21.77 4.09
N LYS A 338 5.32 20.89 3.81
CA LYS A 338 3.92 21.29 3.68
C LYS A 338 3.16 21.22 5.00
N LEU A 339 3.46 20.25 5.88
CA LEU A 339 2.81 20.12 7.19
C LEU A 339 3.37 21.09 8.25
N LEU A 340 4.66 21.42 8.23
CA LEU A 340 5.22 22.35 9.25
C LEU A 340 4.73 23.80 9.08
N ASN A 341 4.44 24.22 7.85
CA ASN A 341 4.00 25.58 7.55
C ASN A 341 2.55 25.87 7.99
N SER A 342 1.76 24.84 8.29
CA SER A 342 0.39 24.99 8.80
C SER A 342 0.32 25.15 10.32
N PHE A 343 1.39 24.84 11.06
CA PHE A 343 1.43 24.92 12.53
C PHE A 343 2.20 26.14 13.08
N PHE A 344 3.04 26.79 12.28
CA PHE A 344 3.79 27.98 12.69
C PHE A 344 3.46 29.19 11.80
N SER A 345 2.42 29.92 12.18
CA SER A 345 2.08 31.22 11.60
C SER A 345 3.10 32.29 11.99
N SER A 346 4.19 32.41 11.23
CA SER A 346 4.98 33.64 11.05
C SER A 346 6.04 33.46 9.95
N PRO A 347 5.98 34.19 8.82
CA PRO A 347 7.00 34.14 7.79
C PRO A 347 8.10 35.14 8.13
N LYS A 348 9.15 34.71 8.84
CA LYS A 348 10.46 35.36 8.73
C LYS A 348 11.37 34.44 7.93
N LYS A 349 11.70 34.88 6.71
CA LYS A 349 12.79 34.32 5.91
C LYS A 349 14.06 34.34 6.76
N VAL A 350 14.51 33.18 7.23
CA VAL A 350 15.86 33.01 7.76
C VAL A 350 16.70 32.49 6.60
N GLU A 351 17.48 33.38 5.99
CA GLU A 351 18.57 32.96 5.11
C GLU A 351 19.58 32.18 5.95
N ALA A 352 19.87 30.94 5.55
CA ALA A 352 20.87 30.12 6.21
C ALA A 352 22.27 30.75 6.03
N PRO A 353 23.02 31.04 7.11
CA PRO A 353 24.39 31.51 7.01
C PRO A 353 25.29 30.46 6.35
N LYS A 354 26.20 30.93 5.47
CA LYS A 354 27.15 30.10 4.71
C LYS A 354 28.18 29.36 5.58
N ASP A 355 28.18 29.59 6.89
CA ASP A 355 29.18 29.08 7.84
C ASP A 355 28.88 27.66 8.34
N LEU A 356 27.72 27.09 8.01
CA LEU A 356 27.34 25.72 8.42
C LEU A 356 28.02 24.61 7.59
N LYS A 357 28.58 24.93 6.42
CA LYS A 357 29.25 23.93 5.56
C LYS A 357 30.67 23.57 6.00
N GLU A 358 31.31 24.38 6.84
CA GLU A 358 32.63 24.07 7.41
C GLU A 358 32.54 23.40 8.79
N ALA A 359 31.42 23.56 9.51
CA ALA A 359 31.20 22.94 10.81
C ALA A 359 30.90 21.42 10.73
N GLU A 360 30.45 20.91 9.58
CA GLU A 360 30.19 19.46 9.39
C GLU A 360 31.47 18.65 9.13
N LYS A 361 32.58 19.28 8.70
CA LYS A 361 33.84 18.58 8.41
C LYS A 361 34.67 18.24 9.65
N ASN A 362 34.38 18.85 10.80
CA ASN A 362 35.24 18.78 12.00
C ASN A 362 34.55 18.25 13.26
N LYS A 363 33.46 17.47 13.14
CA LYS A 363 33.05 16.61 14.26
C LYS A 363 33.84 15.31 14.22
N VAL A 364 34.74 15.18 15.19
CA VAL A 364 35.39 13.91 15.56
C VAL A 364 34.37 12.78 15.47
N LYS A 365 34.70 11.75 14.69
CA LYS A 365 33.92 10.52 14.49
C LYS A 365 33.78 9.76 15.81
N SER A 366 32.89 10.19 16.69
CA SER A 366 32.38 9.33 17.73
C SER A 366 31.45 8.32 17.07
N VAL A 367 31.74 7.04 17.21
CA VAL A 367 30.79 5.98 16.89
C VAL A 367 29.47 6.33 17.59
N ASP A 368 28.39 6.47 16.82
CA ASP A 368 27.06 6.77 17.37
C ASP A 368 26.52 5.50 18.05
N GLN A 369 26.94 5.31 19.30
CA GLN A 369 26.60 4.14 20.09
C GLN A 369 25.07 4.02 20.29
N ASP A 370 24.37 5.16 20.36
CA ASP A 370 22.92 5.19 20.48
C ASP A 370 22.25 4.70 19.19
N ALA A 371 22.75 5.10 18.02
CA ALA A 371 22.31 4.53 16.75
C ALA A 371 22.54 3.02 16.69
N ILE A 372 23.73 2.54 17.08
CA ILE A 372 24.03 1.10 17.09
C ILE A 372 23.06 0.35 18.00
N ASN A 373 22.85 0.82 19.23
CA ASN A 373 21.96 0.19 20.20
C ASN A 373 20.51 0.15 19.67
N ASN A 374 20.03 1.24 19.06
CA ASN A 374 18.68 1.30 18.52
C ASN A 374 18.49 0.34 17.33
N ILE A 375 19.48 0.25 16.43
CA ILE A 375 19.44 -0.67 15.30
C ILE A 375 19.52 -2.12 15.78
N GLN A 376 20.34 -2.41 16.80
CA GLN A 376 20.41 -3.73 17.42
C GLN A 376 19.07 -4.15 18.02
N GLU A 377 18.39 -3.24 18.73
CA GLU A 377 17.02 -3.47 19.21
C GLU A 377 16.06 -3.70 18.04
N LYS A 378 16.14 -2.91 16.96
CA LYS A 378 15.30 -3.06 15.77
C LYS A 378 15.43 -4.44 15.12
N ILE A 379 16.66 -4.95 14.96
CA ILE A 379 16.93 -6.25 14.29
C ILE A 379 16.81 -7.46 15.22
N SER A 380 16.60 -7.25 16.53
CA SER A 380 16.42 -8.34 17.51
C SER A 380 15.18 -9.19 17.23
N HIS A 381 14.25 -8.65 16.43
CA HIS A 381 13.03 -9.32 15.98
C HIS A 381 12.93 -9.25 14.44
N PRO A 382 12.18 -10.15 13.78
CA PRO A 382 11.99 -10.11 12.33
C PRO A 382 11.37 -8.79 11.87
N ILE A 383 11.92 -8.19 10.81
CA ILE A 383 11.41 -6.95 10.22
C ILE A 383 10.47 -7.25 9.05
N LEU A 384 9.28 -6.66 9.10
CA LEU A 384 8.22 -6.80 8.12
C LEU A 384 7.89 -5.47 7.46
N PRO A 385 7.74 -5.45 6.12
CA PRO A 385 7.08 -4.36 5.44
C PRO A 385 5.59 -4.35 5.74
N VAL A 386 5.06 -3.19 6.12
CA VAL A 386 3.65 -3.01 6.45
C VAL A 386 3.12 -1.76 5.77
N ASN A 387 1.97 -1.84 5.10
CA ASN A 387 1.18 -0.65 4.82
C ASN A 387 0.19 -0.43 5.95
N ILE A 388 0.14 0.78 6.48
CA ILE A 388 -0.83 1.17 7.48
C ILE A 388 -1.67 2.29 6.86
N ARG A 389 -2.98 2.08 6.77
CA ARG A 389 -3.93 2.99 6.12
C ARG A 389 -5.06 3.32 7.07
N VAL A 390 -5.47 4.58 7.06
CA VAL A 390 -6.66 5.05 7.80
C VAL A 390 -7.64 5.63 6.80
N VAL A 391 -8.90 5.20 6.88
CA VAL A 391 -9.99 5.69 6.04
C VAL A 391 -11.13 6.14 6.93
N VAL A 392 -11.71 7.29 6.61
CA VAL A 392 -12.84 7.90 7.33
C VAL A 392 -13.89 8.32 6.33
N SER A 393 -15.16 8.11 6.69
CA SER A 393 -16.34 8.54 5.94
C SER A 393 -17.31 9.21 6.91
N ALA A 394 -17.53 10.52 6.75
CA ALA A 394 -18.37 11.30 7.64
C ALA A 394 -19.17 12.40 6.94
N LYS A 395 -20.13 13.01 7.66
CA LYS A 395 -20.98 14.09 7.14
C LYS A 395 -20.18 15.40 6.98
N GLY A 396 -19.66 15.61 5.78
CA GLY A 396 -18.89 16.80 5.41
C GLY A 396 -17.41 16.72 5.78
N GLU A 397 -16.61 17.52 5.09
CA GLU A 397 -15.14 17.46 5.16
C GLU A 397 -14.60 17.78 6.56
N VAL A 398 -15.15 18.80 7.21
CA VAL A 398 -14.73 19.23 8.56
C VAL A 398 -14.85 18.09 9.57
N ARG A 399 -15.96 17.33 9.51
CA ARG A 399 -16.18 16.21 10.43
C ARG A 399 -15.26 15.04 10.11
N ALA A 400 -15.06 14.74 8.82
CA ALA A 400 -14.13 13.70 8.39
C ALA A 400 -12.68 14.00 8.84
N ASP A 401 -12.26 15.27 8.73
CA ASP A 401 -10.95 15.72 9.20
C ASP A 401 -10.82 15.64 10.72
N MET A 402 -11.87 15.99 11.48
CA MET A 402 -11.86 15.84 12.94
C MET A 402 -11.65 14.40 13.38
N ILE A 403 -12.36 13.45 12.76
CA ILE A 403 -12.24 12.02 13.07
C ILE A 403 -10.84 11.51 12.69
N LEU A 404 -10.34 11.87 11.50
CA LEU A 404 -9.01 11.48 11.06
C LEU A 404 -7.92 11.99 12.03
N ASN A 405 -8.02 13.25 12.45
CA ASN A 405 -7.10 13.86 13.42
C ASN A 405 -7.15 13.18 14.81
N GLU A 406 -8.32 12.72 15.25
CA GLU A 406 -8.47 11.98 16.50
C GLU A 406 -7.77 10.62 16.43
N ILE A 407 -7.93 9.91 15.32
CA ILE A 407 -7.20 8.66 15.05
C ILE A 407 -5.69 8.94 14.98
N GLU A 408 -5.25 9.92 14.22
CA GLU A 408 -3.83 10.33 14.14
C GLU A 408 -3.24 10.62 15.51
N SER A 409 -3.98 11.37 16.34
CA SER A 409 -3.55 11.73 17.69
C SER A 409 -3.31 10.51 18.59
N SER A 410 -4.09 9.44 18.42
CA SER A 410 -3.90 8.19 19.18
C SER A 410 -2.58 7.48 18.86
N PHE A 411 -1.98 7.72 17.69
CA PHE A 411 -0.71 7.10 17.29
C PHE A 411 0.51 7.83 17.84
N ASN A 412 0.36 9.06 18.35
CA ASN A 412 1.45 9.83 18.94
C ASN A 412 2.11 9.10 20.13
N GLN A 413 1.36 8.26 20.84
CA GLN A 413 1.84 7.48 21.97
C GLN A 413 3.02 6.56 21.62
N PHE A 414 3.12 6.10 20.36
CA PHE A 414 4.16 5.18 19.87
C PHE A 414 5.50 5.85 19.59
N THR A 415 5.57 7.17 19.72
CA THR A 415 6.81 7.95 19.57
C THR A 415 7.85 7.53 20.61
N LYS A 416 9.04 7.13 20.14
CA LYS A 416 10.19 6.84 21.00
C LYS A 416 11.12 8.05 21.05
N PRO A 417 11.39 8.63 22.24
CA PRO A 417 12.41 9.67 22.39
C PRO A 417 13.75 9.20 21.78
N TYR A 418 14.38 10.06 20.98
CA TYR A 418 15.59 9.76 20.20
C TYR A 418 15.47 8.62 19.17
N GLY A 419 14.36 7.87 19.14
CA GLY A 419 14.00 6.92 18.09
C GLY A 419 13.16 7.58 17.00
N ASN A 420 12.10 6.90 16.60
CA ASN A 420 11.20 7.32 15.52
C ASN A 420 9.82 7.74 16.04
N ASN A 421 9.05 8.37 15.16
CA ASN A 421 7.65 8.68 15.36
C ASN A 421 6.85 8.39 14.09
N ILE A 422 5.55 8.22 14.27
CA ILE A 422 4.60 8.01 13.21
C ILE A 422 4.13 9.36 12.66
N ILE A 423 3.90 9.44 11.36
CA ILE A 423 3.30 10.59 10.68
C ILE A 423 2.21 10.11 9.72
N PHE A 424 1.19 10.95 9.54
CA PHE A 424 0.10 10.67 8.62
C PHE A 424 0.28 11.50 7.35
N VAL A 425 0.07 10.84 6.22
CA VAL A 425 0.15 11.44 4.89
C VAL A 425 -1.20 11.29 4.22
N GLU A 426 -1.96 12.38 4.26
CA GLU A 426 -3.27 12.45 3.62
C GLU A 426 -3.16 12.23 2.11
N SER A 427 -4.06 11.38 1.60
CA SER A 427 -4.27 11.13 0.19
C SER A 427 -5.19 12.21 -0.37
N LEU A 428 -4.58 13.24 -0.97
CA LEU A 428 -5.30 14.30 -1.67
C LEU A 428 -6.12 13.76 -2.86
N ASP A 429 -7.15 14.49 -3.29
CA ASP A 429 -8.17 14.06 -4.27
C ASP A 429 -7.63 13.27 -5.47
N LYS A 430 -6.55 13.74 -6.11
CA LYS A 430 -5.95 13.05 -7.28
C LYS A 430 -5.41 11.65 -6.98
N LYS A 431 -4.97 11.41 -5.74
CA LYS A 431 -4.45 10.12 -5.26
C LYS A 431 -5.45 9.35 -4.42
N LEU A 432 -6.51 10.01 -3.94
CA LEU A 432 -7.52 9.40 -3.08
C LEU A 432 -8.17 8.19 -3.74
N LYS A 433 -8.54 8.27 -5.03
CA LYS A 433 -9.13 7.14 -5.76
C LYS A 433 -8.24 5.88 -5.73
N ASN A 434 -6.95 6.04 -6.05
CA ASN A 434 -5.99 4.93 -6.02
C ASN A 434 -5.75 4.41 -4.59
N PHE A 435 -5.71 5.31 -3.61
CA PHE A 435 -5.59 4.93 -2.20
C PHE A 435 -6.80 4.10 -1.74
N LEU A 436 -8.02 4.52 -2.08
CA LEU A 436 -9.25 3.80 -1.73
C LEU A 436 -9.34 2.44 -2.45
N TYR A 437 -8.91 2.37 -3.72
CA TYR A 437 -8.78 1.11 -4.43
C TYR A 437 -7.81 0.15 -3.72
N ASN A 438 -6.61 0.61 -3.37
CA ASN A 438 -5.64 -0.19 -2.63
C ASN A 438 -6.15 -0.60 -1.24
N PHE A 439 -6.96 0.23 -0.59
CA PHE A 439 -7.62 -0.10 0.66
C PHE A 439 -8.67 -1.21 0.49
N SER A 440 -9.64 -1.04 -0.42
CA SER A 440 -10.72 -2.00 -0.65
C SER A 440 -10.20 -3.37 -1.08
N PHE A 441 -9.21 -3.40 -1.98
CA PHE A 441 -8.62 -4.64 -2.49
C PHE A 441 -7.41 -5.12 -1.68
N ARG A 442 -7.09 -4.44 -0.57
CA ARG A 442 -5.98 -4.80 0.34
C ARG A 442 -4.64 -4.95 -0.38
N ILE A 443 -4.42 -4.17 -1.43
CA ILE A 443 -3.23 -4.27 -2.29
C ILE A 443 -2.05 -3.70 -1.52
N PHE A 444 -0.95 -4.46 -1.46
CA PHE A 444 0.28 -4.00 -0.84
C PHE A 444 1.02 -3.00 -1.76
N ASP A 445 1.34 -1.80 -1.24
CA ASP A 445 2.07 -0.75 -1.95
C ASP A 445 3.48 -0.57 -1.37
N ASN A 446 4.48 -0.87 -2.19
CA ASN A 446 5.88 -0.73 -1.80
C ASN A 446 6.31 0.72 -1.51
N ASN A 447 5.62 1.72 -2.06
CA ASN A 447 5.99 3.12 -1.90
C ASN A 447 5.54 3.73 -0.56
N THR A 448 4.48 3.18 0.02
CA THR A 448 3.91 3.63 1.30
C THR A 448 4.15 2.64 2.43
N ARG A 449 5.11 1.72 2.25
CA ARG A 449 5.46 0.73 3.27
C ARG A 449 6.29 1.36 4.38
N VAL A 450 5.99 0.99 5.62
CA VAL A 450 6.88 1.16 6.76
C VAL A 450 7.57 -0.16 7.08
N LEU A 451 8.76 -0.11 7.69
CA LEU A 451 9.44 -1.30 8.17
C LEU A 451 9.33 -1.35 9.69
N LEU A 452 8.59 -2.34 10.18
CA LEU A 452 8.35 -2.58 11.60
C LEU A 452 8.85 -3.97 11.95
N ASN A 453 9.52 -4.12 13.09
CA ASN A 453 9.73 -5.45 13.61
C ASN A 453 8.44 -5.99 14.24
N THR A 454 8.38 -7.31 14.47
CA THR A 454 7.17 -7.95 15.03
C THR A 454 6.75 -7.34 16.37
N LYS A 455 7.70 -6.88 17.19
CA LYS A 455 7.43 -6.28 18.49
C LYS A 455 6.79 -4.90 18.38
N GLU A 456 7.31 -4.04 17.51
CA GLU A 456 6.72 -2.74 17.20
C GLU A 456 5.33 -2.92 16.57
N LEU A 457 5.19 -3.86 15.63
CA LEU A 457 3.91 -4.14 14.98
C LEU A 457 2.87 -4.64 15.99
N SER A 458 3.23 -5.58 16.88
CA SER A 458 2.35 -6.03 17.98
C SER A 458 2.01 -4.94 18.97
N THR A 459 2.89 -3.96 19.17
CA THR A 459 2.62 -2.82 20.05
C THR A 459 1.59 -1.87 19.44
N ILE A 460 1.62 -1.67 18.11
CA ILE A 460 0.70 -0.79 17.39
C ILE A 460 -0.64 -1.49 17.16
N PHE A 461 -0.61 -2.79 16.84
CA PHE A 461 -1.80 -3.60 16.65
C PHE A 461 -1.62 -5.00 17.23
N HIS A 462 -2.48 -5.30 18.21
CA HIS A 462 -2.76 -6.62 18.74
C HIS A 462 -4.26 -6.80 18.95
N PHE A 463 -4.66 -8.04 19.18
CA PHE A 463 -6.06 -8.36 19.43
C PHE A 463 -6.53 -7.80 20.78
N PRO A 464 -7.61 -6.99 20.82
CA PRO A 464 -8.05 -6.35 22.05
C PRO A 464 -8.65 -7.35 23.04
N SER A 465 -8.38 -7.15 24.32
CA SER A 465 -8.81 -8.06 25.39
C SER A 465 -10.28 -7.93 25.79
N VAL A 466 -11.02 -6.96 25.26
CA VAL A 466 -12.42 -6.71 25.61
C VAL A 466 -13.25 -6.62 24.34
N LYS A 467 -14.49 -7.12 24.36
CA LYS A 467 -15.44 -6.86 23.27
C LYS A 467 -15.76 -5.36 23.22
N ILE A 468 -15.41 -4.71 22.11
CA ILE A 468 -15.48 -3.26 21.99
C ILE A 468 -16.80 -2.88 21.33
N LYS A 469 -17.71 -2.31 22.11
CA LYS A 469 -18.80 -1.50 21.56
C LYS A 469 -18.32 -0.06 21.44
N GLN A 470 -18.65 0.63 20.36
CA GLN A 470 -18.42 2.07 20.17
C GLN A 470 -18.91 2.87 21.39
N THR A 471 -20.06 2.50 21.96
CA THR A 471 -20.66 3.17 23.13
C THR A 471 -20.01 2.82 24.47
N ASN A 472 -19.37 1.65 24.61
CA ASN A 472 -18.87 1.17 25.91
C ASN A 472 -17.42 1.62 26.21
N ILE A 473 -16.77 2.35 25.30
CA ILE A 473 -15.38 2.77 25.51
C ILE A 473 -15.25 3.84 26.61
N ILE A 474 -16.37 4.45 27.03
CA ILE A 474 -16.41 5.48 28.09
C ILE A 474 -16.68 4.85 29.47
N GLU A 475 -17.30 3.66 29.55
CA GLU A 475 -17.70 3.05 30.84
C GLU A 475 -16.56 2.29 31.56
N SER A 476 -15.38 2.14 30.96
CA SER A 476 -14.28 1.35 31.53
C SER A 476 -13.32 2.12 32.45
N VAL A 477 -13.67 3.36 32.83
CA VAL A 477 -12.84 4.27 33.65
C VAL A 477 -13.39 4.51 35.06
N GLU A 478 -14.45 3.81 35.50
CA GLU A 478 -14.89 3.84 36.91
C GLU A 478 -14.35 2.68 37.76
#